data_AF-A0A353X8U2-F1
#
_entry.id   AF-A0A353X8U2-F1
#
_cell.length_a   1.000
_cell.length_b   1.000
_cell.length_c   1.000
_cell.angle_alpha   90.00
_cell.angle_beta   90.00
_cell.angle_gamma   90.00
#
_symmetry.space_group_name_H-M   'P 1'
#
loop_
_entity.id
_entity.type
_entity.pdbx_description
1 polymer ?
#
loop_
_entity_poly.entity_id
_entity_poly.type
_entity_poly.pdbx_seq_one_letter_code
_entity_poly.pdbx_strand_id
1 'polypeptide(L)'
;KRQEAIILSMTQAERGQPELLNMSRKRRIAAGSGTSVAEGNKLTKPLDKVQGVVKHLKRGGLSGLMGQMLGGDGPPPDMEALLAQAAPQPRPAPTKKKRKPRPKRVKRR
;
A
#
# COMPACT_ATOMS: atom_id res chain seq x y z
N LYS A 1 8.95 -0.49 23.73
CA LYS A 1 9.91 0.66 23.80
C LYS A 1 9.88 1.58 22.58
N ARG A 2 10.39 1.22 21.38
CA ARG A 2 10.44 2.18 20.23
C ARG A 2 9.06 2.62 19.72
N GLN A 3 8.09 1.70 19.69
CA GLN A 3 6.72 2.01 19.28
C GLN A 3 6.01 2.94 20.28
N GLU A 4 6.21 2.71 21.59
CA GLU A 4 5.69 3.60 22.63
C GLU A 4 6.26 5.02 22.48
N ALA A 5 7.56 5.16 22.23
CA ALA A 5 8.19 6.47 22.01
C ALA A 5 7.58 7.22 20.81
N ILE A 6 7.22 6.49 19.74
CA ILE A 6 6.53 7.07 18.57
C ILE A 6 5.13 7.55 18.95
N ILE A 7 4.35 6.73 19.65
CA ILE A 7 2.98 7.07 20.08
C ILE A 7 2.99 8.26 21.05
N LEU A 8 3.95 8.30 21.97
CA LEU A 8 4.14 9.40 22.92
C LEU A 8 4.51 10.72 22.22
N SER A 9 5.19 10.65 21.08
CA SER A 9 5.56 11.81 20.25
C SER A 9 4.42 12.34 19.35
N MET A 10 3.27 11.66 19.32
CA MET A 10 2.07 12.09 18.57
C MET A 10 1.18 13.03 19.39
N THR A 11 0.45 13.89 18.71
CA THR A 11 -0.61 14.69 19.34
C THR A 11 -1.92 13.90 19.43
N GLN A 12 -2.85 14.34 20.28
CA GLN A 12 -4.16 13.68 20.47
C GLN A 12 -4.94 13.54 19.15
N ALA A 13 -4.93 14.59 18.33
CA ALA A 13 -5.59 14.59 17.02
C ALA A 13 -4.99 13.54 16.06
N GLU A 14 -3.66 13.35 16.10
CA GLU A 14 -2.96 12.39 15.25
C GLU A 14 -3.19 10.94 15.70
N ARG A 15 -3.39 10.70 17.00
CA ARG A 15 -3.73 9.38 17.55
C ARG A 15 -5.15 8.97 17.18
N GLY A 16 -6.10 9.89 17.23
CA GLY A 16 -7.50 9.65 16.88
C GLY A 16 -7.72 9.51 15.37
N GLN A 17 -6.92 10.21 14.55
CA GLN A 17 -7.05 10.21 13.10
C GLN A 17 -5.69 10.03 12.41
N PRO A 18 -5.29 8.78 12.09
CA PRO A 18 -4.04 8.50 11.40
C PRO A 18 -3.99 9.08 9.97
N GLU A 19 -5.15 9.37 9.36
CA GLU A 19 -5.28 10.06 8.05
C GLU A 19 -4.61 11.45 8.05
N LEU A 20 -4.61 12.15 9.18
CA LEU A 20 -4.04 13.48 9.30
C LEU A 20 -2.50 13.48 9.30
N LEU A 21 -1.85 12.31 9.34
CA LEU A 21 -0.39 12.17 9.38
C LEU A 21 0.24 12.43 8.00
N ASN A 22 0.34 13.71 7.66
CA ASN A 22 1.12 14.19 6.53
C ASN A 22 2.64 14.02 6.75
N MET A 23 3.43 14.25 5.71
CA MET A 23 4.88 14.05 5.74
C MET A 23 5.59 14.94 6.78
N SER A 24 5.09 16.17 6.98
CA SER A 24 5.62 17.11 7.97
C SER A 24 5.46 16.60 9.41
N ARG A 25 4.25 16.14 9.76
CA ARG A 25 3.94 15.54 11.08
C ARG A 25 4.75 14.29 11.33
N LYS A 26 4.88 13.41 10.33
CA LYS A 26 5.71 12.19 10.43
C LYS A 26 7.18 12.52 10.68
N ARG A 27 7.71 13.60 10.08
CA ARG A 27 9.08 14.08 10.34
C ARG A 27 9.24 14.59 11.78
N ARG A 28 8.25 15.32 12.30
CA ARG A 28 8.24 15.77 13.71
C ARG A 28 8.25 14.59 14.68
N ILE A 29 7.39 13.61 14.46
CA ILE A 29 7.28 12.41 15.31
C ILE A 29 8.57 11.60 15.29
N ALA A 30 9.17 11.42 14.10
CA ALA A 30 10.46 10.75 13.94
C ALA A 30 11.58 11.48 14.71
N ALA A 31 11.65 12.81 14.60
CA ALA A 31 12.63 13.62 15.33
C ALA A 31 12.43 13.55 16.85
N GLY A 32 11.19 13.60 17.34
CA GLY A 32 10.88 13.52 18.78
C GLY A 32 11.09 12.13 19.40
N SER A 33 10.93 11.08 18.61
CA SER A 33 11.08 9.69 19.08
C SER A 33 12.47 9.10 18.83
N GLY A 34 13.35 9.81 18.11
CA GLY A 34 14.65 9.29 17.68
C GLY A 34 14.53 8.11 16.70
N THR A 35 13.43 8.03 15.96
CA THR A 35 13.14 6.94 15.02
C THR A 35 13.10 7.42 13.58
N SER A 36 13.08 6.50 12.61
CA SER A 36 12.96 6.84 11.20
C SER A 36 11.49 7.08 10.81
N VAL A 37 11.28 7.91 9.78
CA VAL A 37 9.94 8.13 9.18
C VAL A 37 9.31 6.81 8.69
N ALA A 38 10.15 5.84 8.32
CA ALA A 38 9.69 4.52 7.89
C ALA A 38 9.04 3.72 9.03
N GLU A 39 9.59 3.79 10.25
CA GLU A 39 9.01 3.14 11.43
C GLU A 39 7.64 3.76 11.78
N GLY A 40 7.51 5.09 11.71
CA GLY A 40 6.23 5.76 11.88
C GLY A 40 5.18 5.32 10.86
N ASN A 41 5.59 5.08 9.60
CA ASN A 41 4.70 4.58 8.55
C ASN A 41 4.22 3.13 8.76
N LYS A 42 4.95 2.31 9.53
CA LYS A 42 4.52 0.94 9.84
C LYS A 42 3.35 0.92 10.84
N LEU A 43 3.30 1.91 11.73
CA LEU A 43 2.28 2.02 12.78
C LEU A 43 0.94 2.55 12.26
N THR A 44 0.93 3.32 11.18
CA THR A 44 -0.30 3.94 10.63
C THR A 44 -1.00 3.11 9.56
N LYS A 45 -0.42 1.98 9.13
CA LYS A 45 -0.94 1.15 8.03
C LYS A 45 -2.00 0.06 8.34
N PRO A 46 -2.59 -0.10 9.54
CA PRO A 46 -3.56 -1.18 9.75
C PRO A 46 -4.90 -1.05 8.98
N LEU A 47 -5.36 0.14 8.61
CA LEU A 47 -6.77 0.33 8.22
C LEU A 47 -7.04 0.15 6.71
N ASP A 48 -6.14 0.57 5.82
CA ASP A 48 -6.33 0.45 4.37
C ASP A 48 -6.40 -1.01 3.89
N LYS A 49 -5.59 -1.88 4.53
CA LYS A 49 -5.58 -3.30 4.19
C LYS A 49 -6.91 -3.98 4.56
N VAL A 50 -7.53 -3.59 5.67
CA VAL A 50 -8.81 -4.16 6.10
C VAL A 50 -9.94 -3.68 5.20
N GLN A 51 -9.96 -2.40 4.81
CA GLN A 51 -10.97 -1.91 3.86
C GLN A 51 -10.85 -2.55 2.47
N GLY A 52 -9.61 -2.76 2.00
CA GLY A 52 -9.35 -3.49 0.76
C GLY A 52 -9.87 -4.93 0.84
N VAL A 53 -9.58 -5.64 1.94
CA VAL A 53 -10.04 -7.01 2.17
C VAL A 53 -11.56 -7.08 2.30
N VAL A 54 -12.22 -6.19 3.07
CA VAL A 54 -13.68 -6.16 3.22
C VAL A 54 -14.38 -5.82 1.91
N LYS A 55 -13.82 -4.94 1.09
CA LYS A 55 -14.35 -4.64 -0.26
C LYS A 55 -14.22 -5.84 -1.20
N HIS A 56 -13.10 -6.58 -1.15
CA HIS A 56 -12.92 -7.80 -1.95
C HIS A 56 -13.83 -8.94 -1.46
N LEU A 57 -14.03 -9.07 -0.14
CA LEU A 57 -14.92 -10.06 0.45
C LEU A 57 -16.39 -9.78 0.09
N LYS A 58 -16.84 -8.52 0.23
CA LYS A 58 -18.18 -8.08 -0.17
C LYS A 58 -18.46 -8.20 -1.67
N ARG A 59 -17.42 -8.08 -2.51
CA ARG A 59 -17.59 -8.10 -3.98
C ARG A 59 -17.42 -9.49 -4.61
N GLY A 60 -17.17 -10.53 -3.82
CA GLY A 60 -17.22 -11.91 -4.33
C GLY A 60 -16.18 -12.86 -3.77
N GLY A 61 -15.89 -12.81 -2.46
CA GLY A 61 -14.90 -13.71 -1.82
C GLY A 61 -15.17 -15.21 -2.02
N LEU A 62 -16.41 -15.60 -2.33
CA LEU A 62 -16.75 -16.95 -2.82
C LEU A 62 -17.25 -16.96 -4.27
N SER A 63 -18.07 -15.99 -4.70
CA SER A 63 -18.61 -15.95 -6.07
C SER A 63 -17.59 -15.70 -7.17
N GLY A 64 -16.46 -15.03 -6.90
CA GLY A 64 -15.41 -14.80 -7.91
C GLY A 64 -14.57 -16.06 -8.16
N LEU A 65 -14.25 -16.80 -7.09
CA LEU A 65 -13.55 -18.08 -7.17
C LEU A 65 -14.48 -19.17 -7.73
N MET A 66 -15.74 -19.19 -7.31
CA MET A 66 -16.74 -20.14 -7.79
C MET A 66 -17.22 -19.80 -9.20
N GLY A 67 -17.28 -18.53 -9.60
CA GLY A 67 -17.60 -18.13 -10.99
C GLY A 67 -16.51 -18.53 -11.98
N GLN A 68 -15.25 -18.58 -11.54
CA GLN A 68 -14.13 -19.10 -12.34
C GLN A 68 -14.10 -20.64 -12.36
N MET A 69 -14.69 -21.29 -11.36
CA MET A 69 -14.75 -22.76 -11.25
C MET A 69 -16.03 -23.38 -11.86
N LEU A 70 -17.16 -22.65 -11.84
CA LEU A 70 -18.49 -23.13 -12.23
C LEU A 70 -19.00 -22.52 -13.54
N GLY A 71 -18.27 -21.55 -14.12
CA GLY A 71 -18.69 -20.78 -15.30
C GLY A 71 -17.80 -20.94 -16.53
N GLY A 72 -16.87 -21.90 -16.54
CA GLY A 72 -16.06 -22.21 -17.71
C GLY A 72 -16.25 -23.66 -18.13
N ASP A 73 -16.86 -23.89 -19.29
CA ASP A 73 -16.81 -25.15 -20.04
C ASP A 73 -15.35 -25.47 -20.43
N GLY A 74 -14.55 -25.90 -19.47
CA GLY A 74 -13.16 -26.28 -19.66
C GLY A 74 -12.82 -27.49 -18.80
N PRO A 75 -12.09 -28.49 -19.34
CA PRO A 75 -11.63 -29.61 -18.54
C PRO A 75 -10.80 -29.08 -17.35
N PRO A 76 -10.86 -29.76 -16.19
CA PRO A 76 -10.16 -29.32 -14.98
C PRO A 76 -8.68 -29.12 -15.29
N PRO A 77 -8.06 -27.97 -14.94
CA PRO A 77 -6.64 -27.78 -15.16
C PRO A 77 -5.87 -28.76 -14.29
N ASP A 78 -4.97 -29.52 -14.92
CA ASP A 78 -4.04 -30.42 -14.26
C ASP A 78 -3.37 -29.72 -13.07
N MET A 79 -3.56 -30.27 -11.86
CA MET A 79 -3.03 -29.69 -10.62
C MET A 79 -1.50 -29.49 -10.66
N GLU A 80 -0.82 -30.19 -11.58
CA GLU A 80 0.62 -30.10 -11.84
C GLU A 80 1.04 -28.71 -12.37
N ALA A 81 0.23 -28.08 -13.23
CA ALA A 81 0.53 -26.74 -13.76
C ALA A 81 0.27 -25.63 -12.72
N LEU A 82 -0.63 -25.89 -11.76
CA LEU A 82 -0.96 -24.94 -10.69
C LEU A 82 0.20 -24.79 -9.69
N LEU A 83 0.92 -25.88 -9.42
CA LEU A 83 2.08 -25.87 -8.51
C LEU A 83 3.30 -25.18 -9.16
N ALA A 84 3.45 -25.26 -10.48
CA ALA A 84 4.51 -24.60 -11.23
C ALA A 84 4.35 -23.06 -11.28
N GLN A 85 3.13 -22.53 -11.14
CA GLN A 85 2.85 -21.08 -11.13
C GLN A 85 2.91 -20.45 -9.72
N ALA A 86 3.22 -21.24 -8.68
CA ALA A 86 3.46 -20.75 -7.32
C ALA A 86 4.86 -20.14 -7.10
N ALA A 87 5.67 -19.99 -8.16
CA ALA A 87 6.85 -19.13 -8.11
C ALA A 87 6.41 -17.65 -7.95
N PRO A 88 6.99 -16.88 -7.02
CA PRO A 88 6.61 -15.50 -6.80
C PRO A 88 6.92 -14.67 -8.05
N GLN A 89 5.89 -14.28 -8.80
CA GLN A 89 6.03 -13.42 -9.97
C GLN A 89 6.85 -12.17 -9.60
N PRO A 90 7.94 -11.85 -10.33
CA PRO A 90 8.74 -10.67 -10.04
C PRO A 90 7.87 -9.42 -10.22
N ARG A 91 7.84 -8.57 -9.18
CA ARG A 91 7.06 -7.32 -9.21
C ARG A 91 7.49 -6.49 -10.44
N PRO A 92 6.55 -5.91 -11.20
CA PRO A 92 6.90 -5.10 -12.35
C PRO A 92 7.74 -3.90 -11.90
N ALA A 93 8.87 -3.68 -12.60
CA ALA A 93 9.77 -2.56 -12.34
C ALA A 93 9.04 -1.21 -12.53
N PRO A 94 9.34 -0.18 -11.71
CA PRO A 94 8.70 1.12 -11.83
C PRO A 94 9.04 1.75 -13.19
N THR A 95 8.03 1.96 -14.03
CA THR A 95 8.20 2.64 -15.31
C THR A 95 8.60 4.09 -15.06
N LYS A 96 9.77 4.50 -15.56
CA LYS A 96 10.26 5.88 -15.48
C LYS A 96 9.31 6.78 -16.29
N LYS A 97 8.37 7.45 -15.62
CA LYS A 97 7.57 8.53 -16.20
C LYS A 97 8.54 9.57 -16.80
N LYS A 98 8.62 9.65 -18.13
CA LYS A 98 9.41 10.67 -18.85
C LYS A 98 8.96 12.05 -18.36
N ARG A 99 9.83 12.74 -17.61
CA ARG A 99 9.57 14.12 -17.18
C ARG A 99 9.57 14.99 -18.44
N LYS A 100 8.45 15.65 -18.74
CA LYS A 100 8.36 16.62 -19.84
C LYS A 100 9.42 17.72 -19.63
N PRO A 101 10.16 18.12 -20.67
CA PRO A 101 11.15 19.19 -20.55
C PRO A 101 10.44 20.51 -20.18
N ARG A 102 11.04 21.27 -19.26
CA ARG A 102 10.54 22.60 -18.89
C ARG A 102 10.70 23.55 -20.09
N PRO A 103 9.69 24.36 -20.43
CA PRO A 103 9.81 25.31 -21.54
C PRO A 103 10.92 26.33 -21.24
N LYS A 104 11.74 26.63 -22.25
CA LYS A 104 12.81 27.63 -22.16
C LYS A 104 12.18 29.01 -21.97
N ARG A 105 12.51 29.67 -20.86
CA ARG A 105 12.06 31.02 -20.54
C ARG A 105 12.70 32.00 -21.53
N VAL A 106 11.88 32.60 -22.40
CA VAL A 106 12.32 33.65 -23.33
C VAL A 106 12.75 34.86 -22.50
N LYS A 107 14.01 35.26 -22.61
CA LYS A 107 14.48 36.55 -22.06
C LYS A 107 13.86 37.64 -22.92
N ARG A 108 12.92 38.40 -22.35
CA ARG A 108 12.49 39.67 -22.95
C ARG A 108 13.68 40.63 -22.89
N ARG A 109 14.08 41.14 -24.05
CA ARG A 109 15.00 42.28 -24.17
C ARG A 109 14.28 43.55 -23.75
#